data_AF-A0A956XAK3-F1
#
_entry.id   AF-A0A956XAK3-F1
#
_cell.length_a   1.000
_cell.length_b   1.000
_cell.length_c   1.000
_cell.angle_alpha   90.00
_cell.angle_beta   90.00
_cell.angle_gamma   90.00
#
_symmetry.space_group_name_H-M   'P 1'
#
loop_
_entity.id
_entity.type
_entity.pdbx_description
1 polymer ?
#
loop_
_entity_poly.entity_id
_entity_poly.type
_entity_poly.pdbx_seq_one_letter_code
_entity_poly.pdbx_strand_id
1 'polypeptide(L)'
;MTGKSHLVAGTAVTAAALHQASYTPPSTGIWYWVALGIGMVASLLPDIDSQNAMIKSLVKGGGQPRLTNALISYRMRRRFPTVVPYLALAGIELLIRYTLAGLIGLVPGLVQHRGPTHYLVTAVGLTALVWLISYQADISPMYALSFGAGYLSHVWCDTMTRSGVRLFAPLFPKKSYHCLPRSLRLTTGRNQSYSELIALTLIGLGCGLAFTIPAGIYLPAAGIVVVGMFVATAVYERLRPGRKRIPVR
;
A
#
# COMPACT_ATOMS: atom_id res chain seq x y z
N MET A 1 2.20 -11.74 0.41
CA MET A 1 0.99 -11.93 -0.45
C MET A 1 1.24 -11.23 -1.78
N THR A 2 0.23 -10.76 -2.53
CA THR A 2 0.48 -9.80 -3.62
C THR A 2 0.45 -8.37 -3.05
N GLY A 3 1.17 -7.44 -3.68
CA GLY A 3 1.14 -6.02 -3.28
C GLY A 3 -0.27 -5.41 -3.25
N LYS A 4 -1.18 -5.88 -4.11
CA LYS A 4 -2.59 -5.45 -4.10
C LYS A 4 -3.30 -5.85 -2.80
N SER A 5 -3.04 -7.06 -2.32
CA SER A 5 -3.63 -7.58 -1.08
C SER A 5 -3.11 -6.79 0.13
N HIS A 6 -1.81 -6.45 0.14
CA HIS A 6 -1.23 -5.58 1.17
C HIS A 6 -1.76 -4.15 1.12
N LEU A 7 -1.94 -3.58 -0.08
CA LEU A 7 -2.54 -2.26 -0.25
C LEU A 7 -3.94 -2.24 0.37
N VAL A 8 -4.79 -3.21 0.01
CA VAL A 8 -6.15 -3.34 0.55
C VAL A 8 -6.14 -3.46 2.07
N ALA A 9 -5.38 -4.41 2.61
CA ALA A 9 -5.32 -4.64 4.05
C ALA A 9 -4.82 -3.40 4.80
N GLY A 10 -3.78 -2.75 4.26
CA GLY A 10 -3.25 -1.50 4.77
C GLY A 10 -4.27 -0.37 4.81
N THR A 11 -5.00 -0.16 3.72
CA THR A 11 -6.08 0.84 3.67
C THR A 11 -7.13 0.56 4.74
N ALA A 12 -7.61 -0.68 4.85
CA ALA A 12 -8.66 -1.06 5.78
C ALA A 12 -8.22 -0.90 7.24
N VAL A 13 -7.03 -1.40 7.60
CA VAL A 13 -6.48 -1.31 8.95
C VAL A 13 -6.16 0.15 9.31
N THR A 14 -5.65 0.95 8.37
CA THR A 14 -5.38 2.38 8.60
C THR A 14 -6.68 3.15 8.85
N ALA A 15 -7.71 2.93 8.04
CA ALA A 15 -9.01 3.57 8.25
C ALA A 15 -9.61 3.21 9.62
N ALA A 16 -9.50 1.94 10.03
CA ALA A 16 -9.93 1.48 11.34
C ALA A 16 -9.14 2.14 12.48
N ALA A 17 -7.82 2.22 12.35
CA ALA A 17 -6.96 2.85 13.36
C ALA A 17 -7.28 4.35 13.52
N LEU A 18 -7.43 5.08 12.41
CA LEU A 18 -7.77 6.50 12.43
C LEU A 18 -9.15 6.75 13.08
N HIS A 19 -10.13 5.92 12.76
CA HIS A 19 -11.45 6.04 13.37
C HIS A 19 -11.44 5.69 14.86
N GLN A 20 -10.76 4.63 15.27
CA GLN A 20 -10.64 4.26 16.68
C GLN A 20 -9.92 5.34 17.49
N ALA A 21 -8.95 6.02 16.88
CA ALA A 21 -8.29 7.18 17.47
C ALA A 21 -9.18 8.45 17.47
N SER A 22 -10.43 8.36 17.01
CA SER A 22 -11.36 9.48 16.85
C SER A 22 -10.72 10.63 16.06
N TYR A 23 -9.91 10.30 15.05
CA TYR A 23 -9.19 11.32 14.30
C TYR A 23 -10.14 12.15 13.45
N THR A 24 -10.42 13.36 13.94
CA THR A 24 -11.12 14.41 13.19
C THR A 24 -10.08 15.30 12.53
N PRO A 25 -10.03 15.36 11.19
CA PRO A 25 -9.04 16.19 10.51
C PRO A 25 -9.34 17.67 10.71
N PRO A 26 -8.32 18.54 10.85
CA PRO A 26 -8.55 19.96 11.04
C PRO A 26 -9.13 20.60 9.77
N SER A 27 -10.35 21.15 9.86
CA SER A 27 -11.02 22.10 8.93
C SER A 27 -11.24 21.69 7.46
N THR A 28 -10.45 20.77 6.92
CA THR A 28 -10.53 20.28 5.54
C THR A 28 -10.34 18.77 5.58
N GLY A 29 -11.32 18.00 5.08
CA GLY A 29 -11.27 16.53 5.08
C GLY A 29 -10.07 15.94 4.33
N ILE A 30 -9.26 16.76 3.64
CA ILE A 30 -8.05 16.36 2.93
C ILE A 30 -7.02 15.67 3.84
N TRP A 31 -6.89 16.10 5.10
CA TRP A 31 -5.90 15.52 6.02
C TRP A 31 -6.24 14.08 6.43
N TYR A 32 -7.52 13.70 6.39
CA TYR A 32 -7.93 12.29 6.52
C TYR A 32 -7.35 11.45 5.39
N TRP A 33 -7.53 11.92 4.15
CA TRP A 33 -7.07 11.22 2.95
C TRP A 33 -5.55 11.16 2.86
N VAL A 34 -4.85 12.21 3.32
CA VAL A 34 -3.39 12.19 3.47
C VAL A 34 -2.97 11.11 4.47
N ALA A 35 -3.59 11.06 5.65
CA ALA A 35 -3.31 10.05 6.65
C ALA A 35 -3.59 8.63 6.12
N LEU A 36 -4.69 8.44 5.39
CA LEU A 36 -5.02 7.16 4.75
C LEU A 36 -3.98 6.78 3.69
N GLY A 37 -3.59 7.73 2.84
CA GLY A 37 -2.57 7.56 1.82
C GLY A 37 -1.21 7.17 2.40
N ILE A 38 -0.82 7.73 3.54
CA ILE A 38 0.40 7.34 4.26
C ILE A 38 0.33 5.86 4.65
N GLY A 39 -0.77 5.40 5.23
CA GLY A 39 -0.93 3.98 5.59
C GLY A 39 -0.93 3.04 4.39
N MET A 40 -1.54 3.46 3.27
CA MET A 40 -1.48 2.73 1.99
C MET A 40 -0.05 2.56 1.47
N VAL A 41 0.74 3.62 1.49
CA VAL A 41 2.14 3.57 1.05
C VAL A 41 2.98 2.74 2.03
N ALA A 42 2.75 2.89 3.33
CA ALA A 42 3.45 2.16 4.37
C ALA A 42 3.19 0.64 4.28
N SER A 43 1.98 0.21 3.90
CA SER A 43 1.67 -1.22 3.72
C SER A 43 2.33 -1.84 2.48
N LEU A 44 2.83 -1.03 1.55
CA LEU A 44 3.62 -1.48 0.40
C LEU A 44 5.13 -1.42 0.65
N LEU A 45 5.56 -0.72 1.70
CA LEU A 45 6.97 -0.44 1.93
C LEU A 45 7.80 -1.69 2.20
N PRO A 46 7.34 -2.73 2.93
CA PRO A 46 8.15 -3.91 3.16
C PRO A 46 8.51 -4.68 1.88
N ASP A 47 7.60 -4.65 0.90
CA ASP A 47 7.72 -5.30 -0.41
C ASP A 47 8.65 -4.58 -1.39
N ILE A 48 9.18 -3.39 -1.03
CA ILE A 48 10.06 -2.59 -1.90
C ILE A 48 11.32 -3.34 -2.32
N ASP A 49 11.76 -4.29 -1.47
CA ASP A 49 12.91 -5.13 -1.71
C ASP A 49 12.66 -6.14 -2.85
N SER A 50 11.41 -6.52 -3.13
CA SER A 50 11.07 -7.51 -4.16
C SER A 50 11.30 -6.99 -5.59
N GLN A 51 11.80 -7.83 -6.51
CA GLN A 51 12.03 -7.44 -7.91
C GLN A 51 10.75 -6.99 -8.63
N ASN A 52 9.60 -7.51 -8.20
CA ASN A 52 8.28 -7.24 -8.77
C ASN A 52 7.42 -6.28 -7.92
N ALA A 53 8.05 -5.46 -7.06
CA ALA A 53 7.33 -4.56 -6.16
C ALA A 53 6.35 -3.66 -6.93
N MET A 54 5.09 -3.61 -6.49
CA MET A 54 4.05 -2.78 -7.10
C MET A 54 4.43 -1.28 -7.08
N ILE A 55 5.16 -0.83 -6.05
CA ILE A 55 5.73 0.53 -5.98
C ILE A 55 6.60 0.82 -7.21
N LYS A 56 7.42 -0.13 -7.65
CA LYS A 56 8.26 0.06 -8.84
C LYS A 56 7.40 0.25 -10.09
N SER A 57 6.25 -0.41 -10.18
CA SER A 57 5.30 -0.19 -11.29
C SER A 57 4.56 1.14 -11.20
N LEU A 58 4.29 1.67 -10.00
CA LEU A 58 3.74 3.02 -9.83
C LEU A 58 4.76 4.08 -10.25
N VAL A 59 6.03 3.88 -9.89
CA VAL A 59 7.13 4.77 -10.23
C VAL A 59 7.49 4.68 -11.73
N LYS A 60 7.58 3.47 -12.29
CA LYS A 60 7.87 3.23 -13.73
C LYS A 60 6.64 3.39 -14.64
N GLY A 61 5.44 3.40 -14.07
CA GLY A 61 4.15 3.45 -14.77
C GLY A 61 3.76 4.84 -15.26
N GLY A 62 4.52 5.88 -14.90
CA GLY A 62 4.69 7.01 -15.80
C GLY A 62 5.48 6.49 -16.99
N GLY A 63 4.77 5.94 -17.99
CA GLY A 63 5.37 5.28 -19.14
C GLY A 63 6.56 6.08 -19.65
N GLN A 64 7.61 5.38 -20.11
CA GLN A 64 8.69 6.00 -20.90
C GLN A 64 8.06 7.13 -21.69
N PRO A 65 8.52 8.40 -21.58
CA PRO A 65 7.98 9.47 -22.39
C PRO A 65 8.18 9.04 -23.83
N ARG A 66 7.15 8.40 -24.40
CA ARG A 66 7.13 8.02 -25.80
C ARG A 66 7.39 9.34 -26.47
N LEU A 67 8.36 9.39 -27.38
CA LEU A 67 8.72 10.59 -28.13
C LEU A 67 7.50 11.43 -28.57
N THR A 68 6.34 10.80 -28.76
CA THR A 68 5.02 11.41 -28.93
C THR A 68 4.65 12.47 -27.89
N ASN A 69 4.85 12.29 -26.58
CA ASN A 69 4.49 13.30 -25.58
C ASN A 69 5.42 14.52 -25.65
N ALA A 70 6.73 14.30 -25.87
CA ALA A 70 7.71 15.36 -26.07
C ALA A 70 7.43 16.15 -27.37
N LEU A 71 7.06 15.47 -28.46
CA LEU A 71 6.68 16.08 -29.73
C LEU A 71 5.35 16.85 -29.65
N ILE A 72 4.37 16.35 -28.90
CA ILE A 72 3.08 17.05 -28.66
C ILE A 72 3.32 18.33 -27.84
N SER A 73 4.16 18.28 -26.80
CA SER A 73 4.54 19.48 -26.04
C SER A 73 5.34 20.49 -26.87
N TYR A 74 6.20 20.04 -27.79
CA TYR A 74 6.96 20.92 -28.69
C TYR A 74 6.06 21.63 -29.72
N ARG A 75 5.04 20.96 -30.25
CA ARG A 75 4.10 21.53 -31.21
C ARG A 75 3.14 22.56 -30.58
N MET A 76 2.75 22.35 -29.31
CA MET A 76 1.96 23.34 -28.54
C MET A 76 2.80 24.56 -28.09
N ARG A 77 4.12 24.38 -27.89
CA ARG A 77 5.07 25.45 -27.50
C ARG A 77 5.07 26.66 -28.45
N ARG A 78 4.78 26.44 -29.74
CA ARG A 78 4.80 27.53 -30.75
C ARG A 78 3.54 28.40 -30.75
N ARG A 79 2.47 27.98 -30.05
CA ARG A 79 1.15 28.62 -30.15
C ARG A 79 0.70 29.33 -28.87
N PHE A 80 1.33 29.06 -27.72
CA PHE A 80 0.96 29.68 -26.44
C PHE A 80 2.20 29.94 -25.55
N PRO A 81 2.64 31.20 -25.34
CA PRO A 81 3.80 31.53 -24.52
C PRO A 81 3.60 31.30 -23.01
N THR A 82 2.36 31.11 -22.56
CA THR A 82 2.01 30.69 -21.19
C THR A 82 2.40 29.24 -20.85
N VAL A 83 2.96 28.49 -21.81
CA VAL A 83 3.38 27.08 -21.65
C VAL A 83 4.69 26.92 -20.87
N VAL A 84 5.52 27.97 -20.79
CA VAL A 84 6.82 27.93 -20.08
C VAL A 84 6.71 27.52 -18.60
N PRO A 85 5.83 28.09 -17.76
CA PRO A 85 5.67 27.64 -16.38
C PRO A 85 5.18 26.20 -16.27
N TYR A 86 4.33 25.73 -17.19
CA TYR A 86 3.87 24.33 -17.21
C TYR A 86 5.00 23.35 -17.55
N LEU A 87 5.92 23.73 -18.44
CA LEU A 87 7.09 22.91 -18.77
C LEU A 87 8.10 22.87 -17.60
N ALA A 88 8.25 23.97 -16.86
CA ALA A 88 9.09 24.00 -15.67
C ALA A 88 8.52 23.10 -14.57
N LEU A 89 7.21 23.17 -14.29
CA LEU A 89 6.54 22.29 -13.34
C LEU A 89 6.60 20.82 -13.76
N ALA A 90 6.38 20.51 -15.04
CA ALA A 90 6.52 19.16 -15.57
C ALA A 90 7.97 18.65 -15.48
N GLY A 91 8.96 19.52 -15.71
CA GLY A 91 10.39 19.20 -15.56
C GLY A 91 10.76 18.89 -14.11
N ILE A 92 10.25 19.66 -13.15
CA ILE A 92 10.41 19.42 -11.71
C ILE A 92 9.74 18.11 -11.31
N GLU A 93 8.50 17.86 -11.78
CA GLU A 93 7.79 16.60 -11.52
C GLU A 93 8.60 15.39 -12.03
N LEU A 94 9.13 15.49 -13.25
CA LEU A 94 9.94 14.45 -13.86
C LEU A 94 11.23 14.21 -13.07
N LEU A 95 11.91 15.27 -12.64
CA LEU A 95 13.11 15.20 -11.81
C LEU A 95 12.82 14.50 -10.48
N ILE A 96 11.75 14.87 -9.79
CA ILE A 96 11.30 14.23 -8.53
C ILE A 96 11.01 12.75 -8.77
N ARG A 97 10.28 12.40 -9.84
CA ARG A 97 9.97 11.00 -10.17
C ARG A 97 11.24 10.17 -10.41
N TYR A 98 12.19 10.68 -11.19
CA TYR A 98 13.43 9.95 -11.51
C TYR A 98 14.38 9.85 -10.33
N THR A 99 14.49 10.89 -9.50
CA THR A 99 15.31 10.86 -8.28
C THR A 99 14.72 9.87 -7.27
N LEU A 100 13.41 9.92 -7.01
CA LEU A 100 12.72 8.93 -6.18
C LEU A 100 12.87 7.51 -6.75
N ALA A 101 12.73 7.32 -8.06
CA ALA A 101 12.94 6.03 -8.71
C ALA A 101 14.36 5.51 -8.52
N GLY A 102 15.36 6.38 -8.63
CA GLY A 102 16.76 6.07 -8.38
C GLY A 102 16.99 5.64 -6.94
N LEU A 103 16.55 6.46 -5.97
CA LEU A 103 16.67 6.17 -4.54
C LEU A 103 15.98 4.85 -4.16
N ILE A 104 14.73 4.65 -4.62
CA ILE A 104 13.98 3.40 -4.44
C ILE A 104 14.68 2.23 -5.14
N GLY A 105 15.32 2.47 -6.28
CA GLY A 105 16.06 1.47 -7.06
C GLY A 105 17.37 1.02 -6.40
N LEU A 106 17.93 1.80 -5.47
CA LEU A 106 19.12 1.42 -4.70
C LEU A 106 18.79 0.41 -3.60
N VAL A 107 17.59 0.47 -3.03
CA VAL A 107 17.16 -0.37 -1.89
C VAL A 107 17.25 -1.88 -2.17
N PRO A 108 16.78 -2.42 -3.31
CA PRO A 108 16.85 -3.85 -3.63
C PRO A 108 18.29 -4.37 -3.79
N GLY A 109 19.25 -3.51 -4.11
CA GLY A 109 20.67 -3.88 -4.20
C GLY A 109 21.33 -4.02 -2.84
N LEU A 110 20.80 -3.33 -1.82
CA LEU A 110 21.34 -3.32 -0.46
C LEU A 110 20.63 -4.31 0.47
N VAL A 111 19.39 -4.70 0.15
CA VAL A 111 18.54 -5.51 1.02
C VAL A 111 18.16 -6.82 0.34
N GLN A 112 18.53 -7.94 0.96
CA GLN A 112 18.07 -9.26 0.54
C GLN A 112 16.53 -9.34 0.59
N HIS A 113 15.91 -10.02 -0.38
CA HIS A 113 14.47 -10.26 -0.39
C HIS A 113 13.99 -10.89 0.92
N ARG A 114 13.05 -10.22 1.62
CA ARG A 114 12.56 -10.54 2.98
C ARG A 114 13.60 -10.30 4.08
N GLY A 115 14.36 -9.24 3.90
CA GLY A 115 15.39 -8.76 4.82
C GLY A 115 14.82 -7.90 5.96
N PRO A 116 15.58 -6.90 6.42
CA PRO A 116 15.21 -6.07 7.58
C PRO A 116 13.84 -5.39 7.50
N THR A 117 13.29 -5.18 6.31
CA THR A 117 11.96 -4.57 6.12
C THR A 117 10.81 -5.40 6.70
N HIS A 118 11.04 -6.67 7.00
CA HIS A 118 10.01 -7.55 7.57
C HIS A 118 10.18 -7.75 9.08
N TYR A 119 11.12 -7.03 9.70
CA TYR A 119 11.40 -7.16 11.14
C TYR A 119 10.50 -6.20 11.92
N LEU A 120 9.99 -6.64 13.06
CA LEU A 120 9.18 -5.81 13.94
C LEU A 120 9.94 -4.58 14.43
N VAL A 121 11.24 -4.72 14.71
CA VAL A 121 12.09 -3.60 15.12
C VAL A 121 12.15 -2.52 14.04
N THR A 122 12.16 -2.90 12.76
CA THR A 122 12.14 -1.95 11.63
C THR A 122 10.78 -1.27 11.52
N ALA A 123 9.69 -2.01 11.67
CA ALA A 123 8.35 -1.43 11.68
C ALA A 123 8.18 -0.39 12.80
N VAL A 124 8.62 -0.73 14.03
CA VAL A 124 8.60 0.17 15.19
C VAL A 124 9.52 1.37 14.98
N GLY A 125 10.76 1.14 14.54
CA GLY A 125 11.74 2.20 14.33
C GLY A 125 11.32 3.21 13.26
N LEU A 126 10.79 2.74 12.12
CA LEU A 126 10.27 3.62 11.08
C LEU A 126 9.01 4.37 11.53
N THR A 127 8.13 3.72 12.29
CA THR A 127 6.94 4.39 12.86
C THR A 127 7.34 5.48 13.84
N ALA A 128 8.30 5.21 14.73
CA ALA A 128 8.86 6.19 15.65
C ALA A 128 9.56 7.35 14.92
N LEU A 129 10.24 7.07 13.81
CA LEU A 129 10.82 8.10 12.95
C LEU A 129 9.75 9.01 12.34
N VAL A 130 8.66 8.43 11.80
CA VAL A 130 7.54 9.22 11.27
C VAL A 130 6.88 10.05 12.38
N TRP A 131 6.77 9.50 13.59
CA TRP A 131 6.29 10.25 14.75
C TRP A 131 7.20 11.42 15.10
N LEU A 132 8.52 11.21 15.15
CA LEU A 132 9.49 12.25 15.45
C LEU A 132 9.46 13.37 14.40
N ILE A 133 9.41 13.02 13.11
CA ILE A 133 9.27 13.98 12.02
C ILE A 133 7.96 14.75 12.16
N SER A 134 6.86 14.06 12.48
CA SER A 134 5.56 14.69 12.64
C SER A 134 5.57 15.70 13.80
N TYR A 135 6.17 15.31 14.92
CA TYR A 135 6.35 16.15 16.10
C TYR A 135 7.22 17.38 15.81
N GLN A 136 8.37 17.21 15.13
CA GLN A 136 9.26 18.34 14.81
C GLN A 136 8.67 19.30 13.77
N ALA A 137 7.84 18.81 12.85
CA ALA A 137 7.19 19.62 11.84
C ALA A 137 5.86 20.25 12.32
N ASP A 138 5.48 20.06 13.59
CA ASP A 138 4.20 20.48 14.16
C ASP A 138 2.98 20.02 13.32
N ILE A 139 3.07 18.77 12.82
CA ILE A 139 1.98 18.12 12.09
C ILE A 139 1.39 16.98 12.92
N SER A 140 0.17 16.58 12.57
CA SER A 140 -0.60 15.60 13.33
C SER A 140 0.19 14.29 13.57
N PRO A 141 0.31 13.81 14.82
CA PRO A 141 0.95 12.54 15.13
C PRO A 141 0.18 11.33 14.57
N MET A 142 -1.05 11.53 14.09
CA MET A 142 -1.87 10.50 13.46
C MET A 142 -1.24 9.97 12.15
N TYR A 143 -0.31 10.70 11.55
CA TYR A 143 0.48 10.19 10.43
C TYR A 143 1.38 9.03 10.82
N ALA A 144 1.93 9.05 12.04
CA ALA A 144 2.70 7.92 12.56
C ALA A 144 1.79 6.73 12.85
N LEU A 145 0.61 6.97 13.42
CA LEU A 145 -0.40 5.92 13.62
C LEU A 145 -0.78 5.27 12.29
N SER A 146 -1.10 6.08 11.27
CA SER A 146 -1.41 5.61 9.93
C SER A 146 -0.27 4.79 9.32
N PHE A 147 0.96 5.31 9.41
CA PHE A 147 2.14 4.62 8.90
C PHE A 147 2.31 3.26 9.60
N GLY A 148 2.27 3.24 10.93
CA GLY A 148 2.41 2.03 11.73
C GLY A 148 1.30 1.02 11.44
N ALA A 149 0.05 1.46 11.36
CA ALA A 149 -1.10 0.63 11.03
C ALA A 149 -0.94 -0.03 9.64
N GLY A 150 -0.57 0.75 8.63
CA GLY A 150 -0.28 0.25 7.29
C GLY A 150 0.87 -0.75 7.27
N TYR A 151 2.01 -0.40 7.85
CA TYR A 151 3.21 -1.24 7.87
C TYR A 151 2.98 -2.55 8.64
N LEU A 152 2.39 -2.49 9.83
CA LEU A 152 2.11 -3.66 10.65
C LEU A 152 1.08 -4.57 10.00
N SER A 153 0.07 -4.02 9.30
CA SER A 153 -0.87 -4.83 8.52
C SER A 153 -0.18 -5.68 7.47
N HIS A 154 0.85 -5.13 6.80
CA HIS A 154 1.65 -5.87 5.84
C HIS A 154 2.35 -7.06 6.51
N VAL A 155 3.11 -6.78 7.58
CA VAL A 155 3.87 -7.79 8.32
C VAL A 155 2.93 -8.87 8.85
N TRP A 156 1.76 -8.47 9.38
CA TRP A 156 0.75 -9.38 9.89
C TRP A 156 0.16 -10.26 8.78
N CYS A 157 -0.22 -9.69 7.63
CA CYS A 157 -0.66 -10.44 6.46
C CYS A 157 0.37 -11.52 6.06
N ASP A 158 1.66 -11.19 6.08
CA ASP A 158 2.71 -12.14 5.73
C ASP A 158 2.90 -13.28 6.75
N THR A 159 2.60 -13.06 8.02
CA THR A 159 2.54 -14.15 9.04
C THR A 159 1.43 -15.17 8.75
N MET A 160 0.39 -14.81 7.99
CA MET A 160 -0.71 -15.72 7.63
C MET A 160 -0.34 -16.62 6.44
N THR A 161 0.76 -16.35 5.75
CA THR A 161 1.20 -17.14 4.60
C THR A 161 1.95 -18.41 5.01
N ARG A 162 2.11 -19.34 4.07
CA ARG A 162 2.97 -20.52 4.26
C ARG A 162 4.43 -20.18 4.59
N SER A 163 4.93 -19.05 4.11
CA SER A 163 6.30 -18.60 4.37
C SER A 163 6.47 -18.04 5.78
N GLY A 164 5.44 -17.39 6.33
CA GLY A 164 5.53 -16.65 7.57
C GLY A 164 6.47 -15.45 7.45
N VAL A 165 6.83 -14.87 8.61
CA VAL A 165 7.73 -13.71 8.69
C VAL A 165 8.78 -13.89 9.79
N ARG A 166 9.99 -13.34 9.60
CA ARG A 166 11.06 -13.35 10.62
C ARG A 166 10.90 -12.16 11.57
N LEU A 167 9.80 -12.17 12.33
CA LEU A 167 9.33 -11.01 13.08
C LEU A 167 10.39 -10.42 14.03
N PHE A 168 11.14 -11.28 14.72
CA PHE A 168 12.12 -10.88 15.74
C PHE A 168 13.57 -10.99 15.26
N ALA A 169 13.83 -10.97 13.96
CA ALA A 169 15.19 -10.72 13.50
C ALA A 169 15.57 -9.24 13.80
N PRO A 170 16.86 -8.92 14.03
CA PRO A 170 18.03 -9.80 13.93
C PRO A 170 18.27 -10.69 15.15
N LEU A 171 17.49 -10.57 16.24
CA LEU A 171 17.68 -11.38 17.46
C LEU A 171 17.50 -12.88 17.20
N PHE A 172 16.50 -13.26 16.38
CA PHE A 172 16.20 -14.64 16.02
C PHE A 172 16.13 -14.85 14.50
N PRO A 173 17.26 -14.76 13.77
CA PRO A 173 17.28 -14.65 12.31
C PRO A 173 16.80 -15.90 11.57
N LYS A 174 16.80 -17.06 12.24
CA LYS A 174 16.39 -18.35 11.66
C LYS A 174 14.92 -18.70 11.94
N LYS A 175 14.23 -17.98 12.82
CA LYS A 175 12.87 -18.34 13.27
C LYS A 175 11.82 -17.55 12.51
N SER A 176 10.99 -18.27 11.75
CA SER A 176 9.79 -17.72 11.11
C SER A 176 8.57 -17.92 12.01
N TYR A 177 7.70 -16.90 12.05
CA TYR A 177 6.48 -16.88 12.83
C TYR A 177 5.26 -16.94 11.90
N HIS A 178 4.23 -17.64 12.38
CA HIS A 178 2.97 -17.81 11.66
C HIS A 178 1.79 -17.54 12.60
N CYS A 179 0.79 -16.79 12.14
CA CYS A 179 -0.43 -16.56 12.92
C CYS A 179 -1.48 -17.66 12.72
N LEU A 180 -1.41 -18.41 11.62
CA LEU A 180 -2.40 -19.45 11.29
C LEU A 180 -1.84 -20.87 11.46
N PRO A 181 -2.68 -21.84 11.90
CA PRO A 181 -2.33 -23.25 11.90
C PRO A 181 -2.04 -23.72 10.47
N ARG A 182 -1.23 -24.76 10.33
CA ARG A 182 -0.66 -25.19 9.03
C ARG A 182 -1.71 -25.41 7.93
N SER A 183 -2.91 -25.88 8.29
CA SER A 183 -4.04 -26.12 7.38
C SER A 183 -4.69 -24.84 6.84
N LEU A 184 -4.65 -23.73 7.58
CA LEU A 184 -5.30 -22.46 7.23
C LEU A 184 -4.34 -21.44 6.61
N ARG A 185 -3.05 -21.76 6.47
CA ARG A 185 -2.06 -20.83 5.92
C ARG A 185 -2.36 -20.50 4.46
N LEU A 186 -2.37 -19.20 4.17
CA LEU A 186 -2.64 -18.68 2.84
C LEU A 186 -1.52 -19.09 1.87
N THR A 187 -1.93 -19.62 0.72
CA THR A 187 -1.03 -20.00 -0.36
C THR A 187 -1.08 -18.93 -1.44
N THR A 188 0.04 -18.26 -1.66
CA THR A 188 0.19 -17.17 -2.64
C THR A 188 0.59 -17.77 -4.00
N GLY A 189 -0.11 -17.43 -5.09
CA GLY A 189 0.14 -18.00 -6.43
C GLY A 189 -0.61 -17.31 -7.58
N ARG A 190 -0.26 -17.69 -8.83
CA ARG A 190 -0.52 -16.95 -10.10
C ARG A 190 -1.99 -16.66 -10.44
N ASN A 191 -2.94 -17.40 -9.85
CA ASN A 191 -4.36 -17.12 -9.92
C ASN A 191 -4.80 -16.80 -8.50
N GLN A 192 -5.14 -15.54 -8.24
CA GLN A 192 -5.57 -15.04 -6.92
C GLN A 192 -6.54 -16.04 -6.29
N SER A 193 -6.07 -16.74 -5.28
CA SER A 193 -6.83 -17.76 -4.59
C SER A 193 -7.98 -17.07 -3.85
N TYR A 194 -9.21 -17.58 -3.99
CA TYR A 194 -10.40 -17.10 -3.27
C TYR A 194 -10.16 -16.86 -1.77
N SER A 195 -9.20 -17.57 -1.18
CA SER A 195 -8.74 -17.38 0.19
C SER A 195 -8.14 -15.99 0.47
N GLU A 196 -7.43 -15.35 -0.47
CA GLU A 196 -6.95 -13.97 -0.28
C GLU A 196 -8.13 -13.01 -0.24
N LEU A 197 -9.10 -13.17 -1.14
CA LEU A 197 -10.27 -12.31 -1.23
C LEU A 197 -11.16 -12.46 0.02
N ILE A 198 -11.36 -13.68 0.49
CA ILE A 198 -12.09 -13.98 1.74
C ILE A 198 -11.36 -13.39 2.95
N ALA A 199 -10.03 -13.57 3.05
CA ALA A 199 -9.26 -12.99 4.15
C ALA A 199 -9.33 -11.46 4.16
N LEU A 200 -9.22 -10.80 3.01
CA LEU A 200 -9.37 -9.35 2.89
C LEU A 200 -10.80 -8.89 3.22
N THR A 201 -11.80 -9.68 2.85
CA THR A 201 -13.21 -9.41 3.18
C THR A 201 -13.46 -9.55 4.68
N LEU A 202 -12.88 -10.56 5.32
CA LEU A 202 -12.98 -10.76 6.77
C LEU A 202 -12.22 -9.70 7.56
N ILE A 203 -11.05 -9.24 7.07
CA ILE A 203 -10.34 -8.09 7.66
C ILE A 203 -11.19 -6.83 7.51
N GLY A 204 -11.75 -6.58 6.32
CA GLY A 204 -12.65 -5.45 6.08
C GLY A 204 -13.91 -5.49 6.94
N LEU A 205 -14.53 -6.68 7.10
CA LEU A 205 -15.70 -6.89 7.95
C LEU A 205 -15.36 -6.79 9.44
N GLY A 206 -14.24 -7.35 9.89
CA GLY A 206 -13.79 -7.28 11.27
C GLY A 206 -13.45 -5.85 11.68
N CYS A 207 -12.73 -5.13 10.81
CA CYS A 207 -12.56 -3.69 10.95
C CYS A 207 -13.92 -3.00 10.98
N GLY A 208 -14.78 -3.26 10.00
CA GLY A 208 -16.16 -2.74 9.86
C GLY A 208 -17.04 -2.92 11.10
N LEU A 209 -17.06 -4.10 11.70
CA LEU A 209 -17.84 -4.44 12.88
C LEU A 209 -17.30 -3.74 14.13
N ALA A 210 -15.97 -3.52 14.22
CA ALA A 210 -15.38 -2.70 15.26
C ALA A 210 -15.79 -1.21 15.15
N PHE A 211 -16.21 -0.72 13.98
CA PHE A 211 -16.80 0.63 13.85
C PHE A 211 -18.22 0.73 14.41
N THR A 212 -18.95 -0.39 14.54
CA THR A 212 -20.38 -0.36 14.93
C THR A 212 -20.64 -0.42 16.43
N ILE A 213 -19.61 -0.71 17.24
CA ILE A 213 -19.76 -0.96 18.69
C ILE A 213 -18.59 -0.21 19.37
N PRO A 214 -18.72 0.93 20.08
CA PRO A 214 -19.91 1.65 20.54
C PRO A 214 -19.80 3.19 20.47
N ALA A 215 -20.56 3.90 19.62
CA ALA A 215 -20.74 5.35 19.76
C ALA A 215 -21.95 5.91 19.00
N GLY A 216 -23.14 5.31 19.14
CA GLY A 216 -24.44 5.97 18.92
C GLY A 216 -24.70 6.75 17.61
N ILE A 217 -23.86 6.66 16.58
CA ILE A 217 -23.94 7.45 15.36
C ILE A 217 -23.78 6.53 14.16
N TYR A 218 -24.82 6.49 13.34
CA TYR A 218 -24.90 5.75 12.09
C TYR A 218 -23.90 6.29 11.06
N LEU A 219 -23.00 5.45 10.56
CA LEU A 219 -22.42 5.65 9.23
C LEU A 219 -22.28 4.31 8.47
N PRO A 220 -23.38 3.80 7.87
CA PRO A 220 -23.33 2.57 7.08
C PRO A 220 -22.66 2.75 5.70
N ALA A 221 -22.46 3.98 5.21
CA ALA A 221 -22.03 4.20 3.82
C ALA A 221 -20.59 3.75 3.51
N ALA A 222 -19.62 4.01 4.39
CA ALA A 222 -18.22 3.68 4.10
C ALA A 222 -17.96 2.17 4.14
N GLY A 223 -18.55 1.45 5.11
CA GLY A 223 -18.48 -0.01 5.18
C GLY A 223 -19.15 -0.69 3.99
N ILE A 224 -20.33 -0.19 3.58
CA ILE A 224 -21.06 -0.71 2.41
C ILE A 224 -20.29 -0.46 1.11
N VAL A 225 -19.63 0.70 0.94
CA VAL A 225 -18.83 0.98 -0.27
C VAL A 225 -17.60 0.07 -0.33
N VAL A 226 -16.90 -0.14 0.78
CA VAL A 226 -15.74 -1.01 0.82
C VAL A 226 -16.15 -2.47 0.54
N VAL A 227 -17.17 -2.98 1.22
CA VAL A 227 -17.72 -4.33 0.97
C VAL A 227 -18.28 -4.46 -0.45
N GLY A 228 -18.96 -3.42 -0.95
CA GLY A 228 -19.50 -3.37 -2.31
C GLY A 228 -18.41 -3.41 -3.39
N MET A 229 -17.29 -2.70 -3.20
CA MET A 229 -16.14 -2.76 -4.11
C MET A 229 -15.45 -4.14 -4.06
N PHE A 230 -15.42 -4.81 -2.90
CA PHE A 230 -14.92 -6.18 -2.80
C PHE A 230 -15.81 -7.18 -3.53
N VAL A 231 -17.12 -7.11 -3.32
CA VAL A 231 -18.09 -7.97 -4.01
C VAL A 231 -18.04 -7.73 -5.52
N ALA A 232 -17.99 -6.48 -5.97
CA ALA A 232 -17.89 -6.14 -7.40
C ALA A 232 -16.60 -6.69 -8.04
N THR A 233 -15.46 -6.61 -7.34
CA THR A 233 -14.19 -7.15 -7.83
C THR A 233 -14.20 -8.68 -7.89
N ALA A 234 -14.75 -9.34 -6.87
CA ALA A 234 -14.90 -10.79 -6.83
C ALA A 234 -15.86 -11.31 -7.94
N VAL A 235 -16.96 -10.60 -8.18
CA VAL A 235 -17.92 -10.91 -9.24
C VAL A 235 -17.28 -10.68 -10.62
N TYR A 236 -16.55 -9.58 -10.81
CA TYR A 236 -15.85 -9.30 -12.07
C TYR A 236 -14.85 -10.40 -12.45
N GLU A 237 -14.01 -10.84 -11.51
CA GLU A 237 -13.05 -11.92 -11.77
C GLU A 237 -13.73 -13.29 -12.00
N ARG A 238 -14.90 -13.54 -11.39
CA ARG A 238 -15.71 -14.74 -11.68
C ARG A 238 -16.30 -14.73 -13.08
N LEU A 239 -16.68 -13.56 -13.58
CA LEU A 239 -17.28 -13.38 -14.92
C LEU A 239 -16.23 -13.25 -16.03
N ARG A 240 -14.95 -13.15 -15.68
CA ARG A 240 -13.88 -13.01 -16.67
C ARG A 240 -13.74 -14.31 -17.47
N PRO A 241 -14.00 -14.31 -18.79
CA PRO A 241 -13.91 -15.52 -19.61
C PRO A 241 -12.49 -16.08 -19.55
N GLY A 242 -12.38 -17.36 -19.20
CA GLY A 242 -11.11 -18.05 -19.02
C GLY A 242 -10.21 -17.86 -20.24
N ARG A 243 -9.03 -17.26 -20.05
CA ARG A 243 -8.01 -17.22 -21.10
C ARG A 243 -7.68 -18.67 -21.49
N LYS A 244 -8.07 -19.05 -22.71
CA LYS A 244 -7.65 -20.32 -23.31
C LYS A 244 -6.13 -20.41 -23.21
N ARG A 245 -5.64 -21.49 -22.58
CA ARG A 245 -4.21 -21.76 -22.48
C ARG A 245 -3.69 -21.91 -23.91
N ILE A 246 -2.81 -21.01 -24.35
CA ILE A 246 -2.03 -21.24 -25.56
C ILE A 246 -1.04 -22.35 -25.19
N PRO A 247 -1.10 -23.53 -25.83
CA PRO A 247 -0.09 -24.55 -25.60
C PRO A 247 1.25 -24.00 -26.09
N VAL A 248 2.22 -23.90 -25.17
CA VAL A 248 3.61 -23.66 -25.53
C VAL A 248 4.10 -24.99 -26.09
N ARG A 249 4.32 -25.04 -27.41
CA ARG A 249 5.06 -26.11 -28.07
C ARG A 249 6.55 -25.84 -27.95
#